data_AF-A0A2V9PHZ3-F1
#
_entry.id   AF-A0A2V9PHZ3-F1
#
_cell.length_a   1.000
_cell.length_b   1.000
_cell.length_c   1.000
_cell.angle_alpha   90.00
_cell.angle_beta   90.00
_cell.angle_gamma   90.00
#
_symmetry.space_group_name_H-M   'P 1'
#
loop_
_entity.id
_entity.type
_entity.pdbx_description
1 polymer ?
#
loop_
_entity_poly.entity_id
_entity_poly.type
_entity_poly.pdbx_seq_one_letter_code
_entity_poly.pdbx_strand_id
1 'polypeptide(L)'
;MININHAGEWLRLSEHYQRMTDGELIAIGKHRDKLTEIAQQILAMELSTRKLKVEAENDQRENPDFAKTARVGAPPPPVHADMEASEYAGDPYAEDRELVEIETVWSLRDAIDLQRRLNVAGIPFFMGAEKATSVDAVTSTFPAGVGVQIMRIGVPYARQALQYYEPKDVPESEKEQESPEDVDVRCPDCRSKDIVFEEEVGSSSGATKYKWKCGLCGHQWVDDGVATAE
;
A
#
# COMPACT_ATOMS: atom_id res chain seq x y z
N MET A 1 -40.32 1.50 1.91
CA MET A 1 -38.86 1.72 1.68
C MET A 1 -38.71 2.94 0.80
N ILE A 2 -38.24 4.05 1.36
CA ILE A 2 -37.99 5.28 0.59
C ILE A 2 -36.67 5.06 -0.14
N ASN A 3 -36.72 4.96 -1.46
CA ASN A 3 -35.53 4.85 -2.30
C ASN A 3 -34.91 6.25 -2.37
N ILE A 4 -34.00 6.55 -1.45
CA ILE A 4 -33.30 7.83 -1.41
C ILE A 4 -32.36 7.84 -2.62
N ASN A 5 -32.64 8.70 -3.59
CA ASN A 5 -31.79 8.88 -4.75
C ASN A 5 -30.51 9.63 -4.32
N HIS A 6 -29.55 8.89 -3.76
CA HIS A 6 -28.28 9.39 -3.24
C HIS A 6 -27.51 10.26 -4.25
N ALA A 7 -27.55 9.91 -5.54
CA ALA A 7 -26.88 10.68 -6.59
C ALA A 7 -27.58 12.02 -6.87
N GLY A 8 -28.92 12.05 -6.85
CA GLY A 8 -29.70 13.28 -7.02
C GLY A 8 -29.57 14.23 -5.82
N GLU A 9 -29.54 13.68 -4.60
CA GLU A 9 -29.33 14.48 -3.39
C GLU A 9 -27.91 15.05 -3.31
N TRP A 10 -26.91 14.29 -3.76
CA TRP A 10 -25.53 14.78 -3.83
C TRP A 10 -25.37 16.00 -4.72
N LEU A 11 -25.89 15.91 -5.96
CA LEU A 11 -25.82 17.02 -6.92
C LEU A 11 -26.52 18.26 -6.36
N ARG A 12 -27.74 18.09 -5.85
CA ARG A 12 -28.53 19.19 -5.28
C ARG A 12 -27.82 19.86 -4.09
N LEU A 13 -27.22 19.09 -3.18
CA LEU A 13 -26.52 19.62 -2.02
C LEU A 13 -25.20 20.30 -2.40
N SER A 14 -24.47 19.76 -3.38
CA SER A 14 -23.24 20.38 -3.89
C SER A 14 -23.51 21.74 -4.55
N GLU A 15 -24.52 21.84 -5.42
CA GLU A 15 -24.91 23.10 -6.04
C GLU A 15 -25.39 24.12 -5.00
N HIS A 16 -26.04 23.65 -3.94
CA HIS A 16 -26.54 24.50 -2.88
C HIS A 16 -25.40 25.11 -2.05
N TYR A 17 -24.41 24.31 -1.63
CA TYR A 17 -23.26 24.82 -0.86
C TYR A 17 -22.28 25.62 -1.71
N GLN A 18 -22.15 25.33 -3.01
CA GLN A 18 -21.35 26.17 -3.91
C GLN A 18 -21.87 27.60 -4.03
N ARG A 19 -23.20 27.77 -3.97
CA ARG A 19 -23.84 29.09 -4.06
C ARG A 19 -23.83 29.88 -2.74
N MET A 20 -23.46 29.26 -1.62
CA MET A 20 -23.37 29.93 -0.33
C MET A 20 -22.07 30.71 -0.19
N THR A 21 -22.17 31.78 0.59
CA THR A 21 -21.02 32.56 1.03
C THR A 21 -20.25 31.83 2.14
N ASP A 22 -18.99 32.18 2.30
CA ASP A 22 -18.10 31.55 3.27
C ASP A 22 -18.62 31.67 4.71
N GLY A 23 -19.26 32.81 5.05
CA GLY A 23 -19.89 33.01 6.35
C GLY A 23 -21.09 32.10 6.59
N GLU A 24 -21.89 31.82 5.56
CA GLU A 24 -23.04 30.91 5.64
C GLU A 24 -22.59 29.45 5.78
N LEU A 25 -21.54 29.04 5.05
CA LEU A 25 -20.95 27.71 5.18
C LEU A 25 -20.37 27.48 6.57
N ILE A 26 -19.71 28.48 7.16
CA ILE A 26 -19.19 28.41 8.54
C ILE A 26 -20.33 28.32 9.55
N ALA A 27 -21.41 29.09 9.38
CA ALA A 27 -22.57 29.05 10.26
C ALA A 27 -23.27 27.67 10.25
N ILE A 28 -23.39 27.06 9.08
CA ILE A 28 -23.92 25.69 8.94
C ILE A 28 -22.95 24.66 9.55
N GLY A 29 -21.64 24.86 9.36
CA GLY A 29 -20.60 24.01 9.94
C GLY A 29 -20.64 23.92 11.46
N LYS A 30 -21.08 24.98 12.15
CA LYS A 30 -21.25 24.99 13.62
C LYS A 30 -22.33 23.99 14.10
N HIS A 31 -23.23 23.56 13.22
CA HIS A 31 -24.31 22.61 13.52
C HIS A 31 -24.24 21.37 12.62
N ARG A 32 -23.03 20.92 12.28
CA ARG A 32 -22.80 19.78 11.37
C ARG A 32 -23.49 18.50 11.85
N ASP A 33 -23.61 18.32 13.16
CA ASP A 33 -24.30 17.22 13.85
C ASP A 33 -25.79 17.10 13.50
N LYS A 34 -26.41 18.20 13.02
CA LYS A 34 -27.83 18.22 12.62
C LYS A 34 -28.06 17.90 11.14
N LEU A 35 -26.98 17.69 10.37
CA LEU A 35 -27.05 17.41 8.94
C LEU A 35 -27.02 15.91 8.66
N THR A 36 -27.59 15.50 7.53
CA THR A 36 -27.45 14.13 7.01
C THR A 36 -25.99 13.82 6.67
N GLU A 37 -25.58 12.57 6.75
CA GLU A 37 -24.18 12.16 6.49
C GLU A 37 -23.66 12.65 5.13
N ILE A 38 -24.50 12.60 4.10
CA ILE A 38 -24.21 13.11 2.77
C ILE A 38 -23.96 14.62 2.79
N ALA A 39 -24.82 15.39 3.48
CA ALA A 39 -24.66 16.83 3.62
C ALA A 39 -23.39 17.18 4.42
N GLN A 40 -23.02 16.39 5.43
CA GLN A 40 -21.78 16.59 6.18
C GLN A 40 -20.53 16.38 5.31
N GLN A 41 -20.53 15.35 4.46
CA GLN A 41 -19.43 15.06 3.53
C GLN A 41 -19.26 16.18 2.49
N ILE A 42 -20.35 16.63 1.88
CA ILE A 42 -20.30 17.69 0.87
C ILE A 42 -19.88 19.03 1.50
N LEU A 43 -20.39 19.34 2.69
CA LEU A 43 -19.99 20.55 3.43
C LEU A 43 -18.50 20.52 3.80
N ALA A 44 -17.98 19.38 4.26
CA ALA A 44 -16.56 19.23 4.58
C ALA A 44 -15.66 19.41 3.34
N MET A 45 -16.10 18.92 2.19
CA MET A 45 -15.40 19.08 0.91
C MET A 45 -15.35 20.55 0.47
N GLU A 46 -16.47 21.28 0.57
CA GLU A 46 -16.53 22.71 0.24
C GLU A 46 -15.72 23.58 1.21
N LEU A 47 -15.80 23.33 2.53
CA LEU A 47 -14.99 24.02 3.53
C LEU A 47 -13.49 23.80 3.33
N SER A 48 -13.10 22.57 2.94
CA SER A 48 -11.70 22.23 2.64
C SER A 48 -11.22 22.90 1.35
N THR A 49 -12.06 22.92 0.31
CA THR A 49 -11.77 23.58 -0.98
C THR A 49 -11.54 25.07 -0.79
N ARG A 50 -12.33 25.71 0.09
CA ARG A 50 -12.25 27.15 0.40
C ARG A 50 -11.31 27.48 1.56
N LYS A 51 -10.66 26.48 2.17
CA LYS A 51 -9.77 26.63 3.34
C LYS A 51 -10.43 27.37 4.53
N LEU A 52 -11.73 27.16 4.72
CA LEU A 52 -12.52 27.82 5.76
C LEU A 52 -12.44 27.03 7.07
N LYS A 53 -12.09 27.72 8.15
CA LYS A 53 -11.96 27.11 9.48
C LYS A 53 -13.23 27.38 10.27
N VAL A 54 -13.97 26.31 10.59
CA VAL A 54 -15.17 26.40 11.43
C VAL A 54 -14.76 26.22 12.88
N GLU A 55 -14.77 27.32 13.65
CA GLU A 55 -14.62 27.25 15.10
C GLU A 55 -15.99 26.89 15.70
N ALA A 56 -16.09 25.68 16.25
CA ALA A 56 -17.30 25.20 16.92
C ALA A 56 -17.50 25.97 18.24
N GLU A 57 -18.70 26.50 18.45
CA GLU A 57 -19.07 27.31 19.62
C GLU A 57 -19.87 26.47 20.62
N ASN A 58 -19.16 25.91 21.61
CA ASN A 58 -19.52 25.58 23.01
C ASN A 58 -18.53 24.49 23.49
N ASP A 59 -17.98 24.48 24.69
CA ASP A 59 -18.44 25.07 25.95
C ASP A 59 -17.23 25.36 26.82
N GLN A 60 -17.30 26.46 27.56
CA GLN A 60 -16.37 26.78 28.65
C GLN A 60 -16.46 25.67 29.70
N ARG A 61 -15.48 24.76 29.69
CA ARG A 61 -14.99 24.15 30.92
C ARG A 61 -13.60 24.70 31.16
N GLU A 62 -13.56 25.78 31.92
CA GLU A 62 -12.35 26.24 32.59
C GLU A 62 -11.85 25.10 33.48
N ASN A 63 -10.89 24.33 32.96
CA ASN A 63 -10.01 23.53 33.79
C ASN A 63 -8.60 24.12 33.63
N PRO A 64 -8.13 24.94 34.57
CA PRO A 64 -6.93 25.72 34.40
C PRO A 64 -5.71 24.86 34.73
N ASP A 65 -5.40 23.85 33.90
CA ASP A 65 -4.15 23.08 34.11
C ASP A 65 -3.54 22.40 32.87
N PHE A 66 -4.06 22.63 31.65
CA PHE A 66 -3.46 22.05 30.43
C PHE A 66 -2.90 23.04 29.41
N ALA A 67 -2.85 24.33 29.75
CA ALA A 67 -2.21 25.34 28.92
C ALA A 67 -0.73 25.50 29.31
N LYS A 68 0.10 24.47 29.10
CA LYS A 68 1.57 24.65 29.00
C LYS A 68 2.43 23.48 28.47
N THR A 69 1.95 22.58 27.63
CA THR A 69 2.87 21.69 26.87
C THR A 69 2.29 21.28 25.51
N ALA A 70 2.15 22.24 24.60
CA ALA A 70 2.17 21.96 23.16
C ALA A 70 3.46 22.55 22.58
N ARG A 71 4.59 21.99 23.01
CA ARG A 71 5.81 21.94 22.21
C ARG A 71 5.91 20.49 21.74
N VAL A 72 5.96 20.30 20.42
CA VAL A 72 6.76 19.30 19.70
C VAL A 72 6.92 17.92 20.37
N GLY A 73 6.40 16.88 19.71
CA GLY A 73 6.88 15.51 19.90
C GLY A 73 6.31 14.77 21.11
N ALA A 74 5.15 14.14 20.93
CA ALA A 74 4.85 12.92 21.67
C ALA A 74 5.15 11.76 20.70
N PRO A 75 6.22 10.97 20.91
CA PRO A 75 6.38 9.72 20.18
C PRO A 75 5.17 8.82 20.49
N PRO A 76 4.77 7.91 19.58
CA PRO A 76 3.81 6.88 19.93
C PRO A 76 4.25 6.21 21.25
N PRO A 77 3.31 5.78 22.11
CA PRO A 77 3.67 5.10 23.35
C PRO A 77 4.68 3.99 23.02
N PRO A 78 5.73 3.81 23.83
CA PRO A 78 6.72 2.78 23.57
C PRO A 78 5.95 1.47 23.46
N VAL A 79 5.97 0.87 22.26
CA VAL A 79 5.67 -0.54 22.14
C VAL A 79 6.73 -1.21 23.01
N HIS A 80 6.32 -1.65 24.19
CA HIS A 80 7.17 -2.41 25.09
C HIS A 80 7.74 -3.55 24.25
N ALA A 81 9.06 -3.54 24.07
CA ALA A 81 9.81 -4.46 23.22
C ALA A 81 9.89 -5.89 23.81
N ASP A 82 8.90 -6.25 24.61
CA ASP A 82 8.89 -7.38 25.52
C ASP A 82 7.45 -7.84 25.86
N MET A 83 6.45 -7.52 25.04
CA MET A 83 5.16 -8.23 25.05
C MET A 83 5.31 -9.52 24.24
N GLU A 84 5.49 -10.63 24.96
CA GLU A 84 5.42 -11.99 24.40
C GLU A 84 4.15 -12.17 23.57
N ALA A 85 4.24 -13.00 22.52
CA ALA A 85 3.20 -13.32 21.55
C ALA A 85 1.88 -13.91 22.12
N SER A 86 1.71 -13.92 23.44
CA SER A 86 0.61 -14.56 24.17
C SER A 86 -0.63 -13.69 24.42
N GLU A 87 -0.57 -12.35 24.28
CA GLU A 87 -1.72 -11.48 24.60
C GLU A 87 -2.83 -11.43 23.54
N TYR A 88 -2.57 -11.93 22.33
CA TYR A 88 -3.53 -11.96 21.22
C TYR A 88 -3.76 -13.38 20.67
N ALA A 89 -3.48 -14.41 21.49
CA ALA A 89 -3.74 -15.79 21.11
C ALA A 89 -5.25 -15.99 20.86
N GLY A 90 -5.63 -16.08 19.58
CA GLY A 90 -7.03 -16.19 19.15
C GLY A 90 -7.71 -14.88 18.75
N ASP A 91 -6.96 -13.78 18.57
CA ASP A 91 -7.52 -12.56 17.95
C ASP A 91 -7.94 -12.85 16.50
N PRO A 92 -9.25 -12.80 16.17
CA PRO A 92 -9.73 -13.04 14.81
C PRO A 92 -9.22 -11.99 13.80
N TYR A 93 -8.63 -10.89 14.27
CA TYR A 93 -8.04 -9.83 13.46
C TYR A 93 -6.50 -9.79 13.49
N ALA A 94 -5.83 -10.78 14.11
CA ALA A 94 -4.36 -10.85 14.13
C ALA A 94 -3.78 -10.86 12.70
N GLU A 95 -4.47 -11.61 11.86
CA GLU A 95 -4.23 -11.75 10.43
C GLU A 95 -4.30 -10.40 9.68
N ASP A 96 -5.29 -9.55 9.98
CA ASP A 96 -5.44 -8.24 9.34
C ASP A 96 -4.36 -7.23 9.74
N ARG A 97 -3.78 -7.41 10.94
CA ARG A 97 -2.76 -6.56 11.54
C ARG A 97 -1.33 -6.95 11.17
N GLU A 98 -1.16 -8.08 10.50
CA GLU A 98 0.14 -8.53 10.00
C GLU A 98 0.77 -7.46 9.12
N LEU A 99 2.06 -7.17 9.35
CA LEU A 99 2.80 -6.24 8.51
C LEU A 99 3.32 -6.96 7.27
N VAL A 100 2.92 -6.47 6.10
CA VAL A 100 3.32 -6.98 4.81
C VAL A 100 4.15 -5.92 4.10
N GLU A 101 5.29 -6.34 3.56
CA GLU A 101 6.12 -5.49 2.71
C GLU A 101 5.46 -5.29 1.35
N ILE A 102 5.33 -4.03 0.95
CA ILE A 102 4.69 -3.64 -0.31
C ILE A 102 5.67 -3.10 -1.34
N GLU A 103 6.83 -2.60 -0.89
CA GLU A 103 7.82 -1.97 -1.76
C GLU A 103 9.15 -1.85 -1.03
N THR A 104 10.26 -1.85 -1.78
CA THR A 104 11.59 -1.49 -1.26
C THR A 104 12.08 -0.20 -1.90
N VAL A 105 12.41 0.80 -1.09
CA VAL A 105 12.91 2.10 -1.57
C VAL A 105 14.42 2.21 -1.42
N TRP A 106 15.07 2.71 -2.47
CA TRP A 106 16.54 2.79 -2.59
C TRP A 106 17.09 4.20 -2.48
N SER A 107 16.21 5.19 -2.37
CA SER A 107 16.57 6.60 -2.18
C SER A 107 15.60 7.33 -1.29
N LEU A 108 16.09 8.44 -0.70
CA LEU A 108 15.26 9.37 0.06
C LEU A 108 14.12 9.94 -0.79
N ARG A 109 14.36 10.17 -2.09
CA ARG A 109 13.36 10.74 -3.01
C ARG A 109 12.20 9.77 -3.21
N ASP A 110 12.50 8.51 -3.47
CA ASP A 110 11.51 7.47 -3.69
C ASP A 110 10.71 7.20 -2.41
N ALA A 111 11.38 7.25 -1.25
CA ALA A 111 10.74 7.14 0.06
C ALA A 111 9.76 8.30 0.34
N ILE A 112 10.13 9.54 -0.02
CA ILE A 112 9.25 10.71 0.13
C ILE A 112 8.01 10.61 -0.77
N ASP A 113 8.16 10.19 -2.03
CA ASP A 113 7.01 10.06 -2.93
C ASP A 113 6.08 8.94 -2.47
N LEU A 114 6.64 7.80 -2.06
CA LEU A 114 5.88 6.67 -1.53
C LEU A 114 5.12 7.05 -0.25
N GLN A 115 5.78 7.70 0.71
CA GLN A 115 5.14 8.22 1.92
C GLN A 115 3.98 9.16 1.58
N ARG A 116 4.18 10.09 0.64
CA ARG A 116 3.13 11.05 0.24
C ARG A 116 1.89 10.32 -0.28
N ARG A 117 2.06 9.29 -1.10
CA ARG A 117 0.95 8.51 -1.68
C ARG A 117 0.19 7.73 -0.60
N LEU A 118 0.90 7.06 0.29
CA LEU A 118 0.30 6.32 1.41
C LEU A 118 -0.44 7.26 2.37
N ASN A 119 0.12 8.44 2.66
CA ASN A 119 -0.54 9.47 3.47
C ASN A 119 -1.82 10.00 2.84
N VAL A 120 -1.82 10.28 1.53
CA VAL A 120 -3.03 10.73 0.81
C VAL A 120 -4.10 9.64 0.82
N ALA A 121 -3.70 8.37 0.75
CA ALA A 121 -4.61 7.23 0.85
C ALA A 121 -5.05 6.93 2.30
N GLY A 122 -4.48 7.61 3.31
CA GLY A 122 -4.78 7.35 4.72
C GLY A 122 -4.28 6.00 5.22
N ILE A 123 -3.24 5.43 4.60
CA ILE A 123 -2.71 4.10 4.90
C ILE A 123 -1.52 4.25 5.87
N PRO A 124 -1.60 3.72 7.10
CA PRO A 124 -0.46 3.63 8.00
C PRO A 124 0.63 2.74 7.43
N PHE A 125 1.89 3.17 7.55
CA PHE A 125 3.05 2.44 7.04
C PHE A 125 4.23 2.50 8.02
N PHE A 126 5.18 1.59 7.81
CA PHE A 126 6.42 1.47 8.55
C PHE A 126 7.58 1.29 7.57
N MET A 127 8.71 1.94 7.82
CA MET A 127 9.91 1.86 6.97
C MET A 127 11.08 1.27 7.74
N GLY A 128 11.79 0.34 7.10
CA GLY A 128 13.01 -0.26 7.62
C GLY A 128 12.79 -1.21 8.81
N ALA A 129 13.90 -1.74 9.32
CA ALA A 129 13.91 -2.63 10.48
C ALA A 129 13.46 -1.92 11.77
N GLU A 130 13.69 -0.61 11.85
CA GLU A 130 13.32 0.28 12.95
C GLU A 130 11.83 0.61 13.00
N LYS A 131 11.04 0.21 11.99
CA LYS A 131 9.61 0.52 11.88
C LYS A 131 9.33 2.02 11.96
N ALA A 132 10.11 2.82 11.23
CA ALA A 132 9.93 4.26 11.19
C ALA A 132 8.57 4.61 10.57
N THR A 133 7.79 5.47 11.23
CA THR A 133 6.46 5.93 10.75
C THR A 133 6.54 7.16 9.84
N SER A 134 7.75 7.62 9.53
CA SER A 134 8.02 8.68 8.58
C SER A 134 9.43 8.54 8.02
N VAL A 135 9.67 9.10 6.85
CA VAL A 135 10.97 9.13 6.19
C VAL A 135 12.04 9.80 7.07
N ASP A 136 11.69 10.86 7.81
CA ASP A 136 12.63 11.57 8.69
C ASP A 136 13.09 10.74 9.90
N ALA A 137 12.33 9.69 10.25
CA ALA A 137 12.65 8.78 11.34
C ALA A 137 13.43 7.54 10.86
N VAL A 138 13.71 7.43 9.56
CA VAL A 138 14.50 6.32 9.01
C VAL A 138 15.97 6.51 9.37
N THR A 139 16.51 5.51 10.05
CA THR A 139 17.92 5.37 10.42
C THR A 139 18.68 4.42 9.49
N SER A 140 17.96 3.54 8.80
CA SER A 140 18.50 2.63 7.78
C SER A 140 19.03 3.39 6.57
N THR A 141 20.03 2.82 5.90
CA THR A 141 20.66 3.44 4.72
C THR A 141 19.93 3.06 3.43
N PHE A 142 19.39 4.04 2.71
CA PHE A 142 18.67 3.82 1.45
C PHE A 142 19.42 2.99 0.39
N PRO A 143 20.75 3.14 0.18
CA PRO A 143 21.47 2.30 -0.79
C PRO A 143 21.46 0.80 -0.49
N ALA A 144 21.17 0.39 0.75
CA ALA A 144 21.03 -1.00 1.14
C ALA A 144 19.59 -1.54 0.94
N GLY A 145 18.68 -0.71 0.45
CA GLY A 145 17.25 -0.99 0.38
C GLY A 145 16.57 -0.77 1.73
N VAL A 146 15.46 -0.04 1.71
CA VAL A 146 14.61 0.16 2.89
C VAL A 146 13.22 -0.38 2.55
N GLY A 147 12.86 -1.51 3.15
CA GLY A 147 11.53 -2.10 2.98
C GLY A 147 10.45 -1.22 3.60
N VAL A 148 9.33 -1.08 2.89
CA VAL A 148 8.14 -0.35 3.32
C VAL A 148 7.01 -1.32 3.53
N GLN A 149 6.46 -1.31 4.73
CA GLN A 149 5.48 -2.27 5.20
C GLN A 149 4.19 -1.58 5.63
N ILE A 150 3.07 -2.23 5.40
CA ILE A 150 1.75 -1.80 5.83
C ILE A 150 1.01 -2.96 6.48
N MET A 151 -0.08 -2.69 7.18
CA MET A 151 -0.97 -3.76 7.64
C MET A 151 -1.60 -4.47 6.44
N ARG A 152 -1.76 -5.80 6.52
CA ARG A 152 -2.27 -6.66 5.46
C ARG A 152 -3.64 -6.21 4.93
N ILE A 153 -4.52 -5.74 5.82
CA ILE A 153 -5.82 -5.17 5.45
C ILE A 153 -5.71 -3.94 4.52
N GLY A 154 -4.58 -3.23 4.56
CA GLY A 154 -4.30 -2.05 3.73
C GLY A 154 -3.83 -2.38 2.31
N VAL A 155 -3.43 -3.62 2.01
CA VAL A 155 -2.83 -4.01 0.72
C VAL A 155 -3.69 -3.66 -0.50
N PRO A 156 -5.02 -3.90 -0.51
CA PRO A 156 -5.85 -3.53 -1.65
C PRO A 156 -5.87 -2.01 -1.92
N TYR A 157 -5.86 -1.20 -0.84
CA TYR A 157 -5.84 0.26 -0.94
C TYR A 157 -4.48 0.78 -1.38
N ALA A 158 -3.40 0.17 -0.90
CA ALA A 158 -2.04 0.50 -1.30
C ALA A 158 -1.83 0.22 -2.79
N ARG A 159 -2.30 -0.92 -3.30
CA ARG A 159 -2.25 -1.25 -4.73
C ARG A 159 -2.90 -0.14 -5.58
N GLN A 160 -4.05 0.37 -5.15
CA GLN A 160 -4.73 1.45 -5.87
C GLN A 160 -3.97 2.79 -5.79
N ALA A 161 -3.39 3.11 -4.63
CA ALA A 161 -2.61 4.34 -4.43
C ALA A 161 -1.29 4.33 -5.20
N LEU A 162 -0.71 3.15 -5.40
CA LEU A 162 0.60 2.93 -6.02
C LEU A 162 0.53 2.50 -7.49
N GLN A 163 -0.66 2.43 -8.10
CA GLN A 163 -0.82 2.02 -9.50
C GLN A 163 0.01 2.82 -10.53
N TYR A 164 0.42 4.04 -10.17
CA TYR A 164 1.26 4.94 -10.98
C TYR A 164 2.51 5.39 -10.21
N TYR A 165 2.96 4.57 -9.26
CA TYR A 165 4.23 4.77 -8.59
C TYR A 165 5.30 4.03 -9.39
N GLU A 166 6.35 4.74 -9.74
CA GLU A 166 7.53 4.19 -10.41
C GLU A 166 8.76 4.68 -9.64
N PRO A 167 9.45 3.79 -8.90
CA PRO A 167 10.67 4.17 -8.20
C PRO A 167 11.78 4.50 -9.21
N LYS A 168 12.47 5.62 -8.99
CA LYS A 168 13.40 6.20 -9.98
C LYS A 168 14.84 5.76 -9.75
N ASP A 169 15.18 5.45 -8.50
CA ASP A 169 16.55 5.26 -8.07
C ASP A 169 16.83 3.78 -7.70
N VAL A 170 16.10 2.84 -8.32
CA VAL A 170 16.32 1.38 -8.16
C VAL A 170 17.71 1.01 -8.70
N PRO A 171 18.54 0.26 -7.96
CA PRO A 171 19.84 -0.20 -8.43
C PRO A 171 19.68 -1.21 -9.58
N GLU A 172 20.64 -1.22 -10.50
CA GLU A 172 20.58 -2.06 -11.71
C GLU A 172 20.48 -3.57 -11.39
N SER A 173 21.17 -4.00 -10.33
CA SER A 173 21.15 -5.39 -9.86
C SER A 173 19.76 -5.89 -9.45
N GLU A 174 18.84 -4.98 -9.12
CA GLU A 174 17.46 -5.32 -8.75
C GLU A 174 16.53 -5.23 -9.96
N LYS A 175 16.82 -4.34 -10.92
CA LYS A 175 16.07 -4.27 -12.19
C LYS A 175 16.25 -5.53 -13.03
N GLU A 176 17.45 -6.11 -13.01
CA GLU A 176 17.77 -7.35 -13.73
C GLU A 176 17.08 -8.59 -13.12
N GLN A 177 16.68 -8.54 -11.85
CA GLN A 177 15.98 -9.65 -11.18
C GLN A 177 14.48 -9.69 -11.49
N GLU A 178 13.89 -8.61 -12.01
CA GLU A 178 12.46 -8.52 -12.33
C GLU A 178 12.07 -9.19 -13.67
N SER A 179 13.03 -9.82 -14.37
CA SER A 179 12.75 -10.69 -15.50
C SER A 179 13.28 -12.10 -15.24
N PRO A 180 12.45 -13.06 -14.79
CA PRO A 180 12.45 -14.30 -15.53
C PRO A 180 11.89 -13.89 -16.89
N GLU A 181 12.77 -13.61 -17.85
CA GLU A 181 12.36 -13.88 -19.23
C GLU A 181 11.84 -15.31 -19.18
N ASP A 182 10.53 -15.50 -19.25
CA ASP A 182 9.92 -16.81 -19.40
C ASP A 182 10.61 -17.38 -20.64
N VAL A 183 11.67 -18.18 -20.42
CA VAL A 183 12.43 -18.79 -21.49
C VAL A 183 11.42 -19.67 -22.17
N ASP A 184 10.91 -19.18 -23.29
CA ASP A 184 9.73 -19.70 -23.97
C ASP A 184 10.19 -21.00 -24.65
N VAL A 185 10.32 -22.08 -23.88
CA VAL A 185 10.85 -23.35 -24.35
C VAL A 185 9.89 -23.88 -25.40
N ARG A 186 10.41 -24.08 -26.62
CA ARG A 186 9.63 -24.53 -27.77
C ARG A 186 10.26 -25.78 -28.36
N CYS A 187 9.41 -26.67 -28.88
CA CYS A 187 9.87 -27.82 -29.64
C CYS A 187 10.67 -27.35 -30.88
N PRO A 188 11.94 -27.77 -31.07
CA PRO A 188 12.74 -27.40 -32.24
C PRO A 188 12.10 -27.78 -33.58
N ASP A 189 11.37 -28.90 -33.58
CA ASP A 189 10.72 -29.44 -34.79
C ASP A 189 9.44 -28.69 -35.18
N CYS A 190 8.47 -28.55 -34.27
CA CYS A 190 7.14 -27.99 -34.58
C CYS A 190 6.86 -26.61 -33.95
N ARG A 191 7.81 -26.07 -33.17
CA ARG A 191 7.71 -24.80 -32.42
C ARG A 191 6.56 -24.73 -31.41
N SER A 192 5.96 -25.87 -31.07
CA SER A 192 4.94 -25.96 -30.03
C SER A 192 5.49 -25.63 -28.65
N LYS A 193 4.64 -25.02 -27.81
CA LYS A 193 4.88 -24.82 -26.37
C LYS A 193 4.40 -26.00 -25.52
N ASP A 194 3.77 -26.99 -26.15
CA ASP A 194 3.24 -28.17 -25.48
C ASP A 194 4.38 -29.16 -25.22
N ILE A 195 4.93 -29.12 -24.00
CA ILE A 195 6.07 -29.91 -23.54
C ILE A 195 5.62 -30.79 -22.37
N VAL A 196 5.89 -32.09 -22.47
CA VAL A 196 5.63 -33.08 -21.43
C VAL A 196 6.98 -33.63 -20.94
N PHE A 197 7.30 -33.39 -19.68
CA PHE A 197 8.51 -33.93 -19.03
C PHE A 197 8.27 -35.39 -18.60
N GLU A 198 9.17 -36.30 -18.97
CA GLU A 198 8.91 -37.75 -18.79
C GLU A 198 9.66 -38.38 -17.61
N GLU A 199 10.88 -37.96 -17.23
CA GLU A 199 11.55 -38.31 -15.95
C GLU A 199 13.01 -37.82 -15.88
N GLU A 200 13.54 -37.74 -14.66
CA GLU A 200 14.95 -37.49 -14.33
C GLU A 200 15.78 -38.76 -14.58
N VAL A 201 16.70 -38.72 -15.55
CA VAL A 201 17.58 -39.87 -15.80
C VAL A 201 18.82 -39.72 -14.93
N GLY A 202 18.78 -40.32 -13.74
CA GLY A 202 19.92 -40.34 -12.81
C GLY A 202 21.17 -40.89 -13.49
N SER A 203 22.22 -40.07 -13.57
CA SER A 203 23.53 -40.48 -14.09
C SER A 203 24.54 -40.56 -12.95
N SER A 204 25.21 -41.71 -12.85
CA SER A 204 26.31 -42.01 -11.91
C SER A 204 27.58 -41.16 -12.06
N SER A 205 27.49 -40.01 -12.73
CA SER A 205 28.63 -39.11 -13.03
C SER A 205 28.32 -37.62 -12.82
N GLY A 206 27.28 -37.27 -12.06
CA GLY A 206 27.07 -35.91 -11.56
C GLY A 206 26.40 -34.92 -12.53
N ALA A 207 25.97 -35.36 -13.72
CA ALA A 207 25.17 -34.55 -14.66
C ALA A 207 23.77 -35.15 -14.80
N THR A 208 22.75 -34.42 -14.34
CA THR A 208 21.33 -34.77 -14.48
C THR A 208 20.87 -34.49 -15.90
N LYS A 209 20.38 -35.51 -16.61
CA LYS A 209 19.80 -35.36 -17.96
C LYS A 209 18.29 -35.42 -17.86
N TYR A 210 17.62 -34.47 -18.47
CA TYR A 210 16.17 -34.35 -18.51
C TYR A 210 15.64 -34.83 -19.86
N LYS A 211 14.68 -35.75 -19.84
CA LYS A 211 13.96 -36.16 -21.04
C LYS A 211 12.60 -35.51 -21.09
N TRP A 212 12.27 -34.95 -22.26
CA TRP A 212 10.97 -34.35 -22.52
C TRP A 212 10.49 -34.68 -23.92
N LYS A 213 9.17 -34.64 -24.11
CA LYS A 213 8.54 -34.83 -25.42
C LYS A 213 7.65 -33.65 -25.76
N CYS A 214 7.49 -33.38 -27.05
CA CYS A 214 6.48 -32.47 -27.52
C CYS A 214 5.10 -33.15 -27.51
N GLY A 215 4.10 -32.53 -26.86
CA GLY A 215 2.72 -33.04 -26.85
C GLY A 215 2.03 -32.98 -28.22
N LEU A 216 2.46 -32.08 -29.12
CA LEU A 216 1.88 -31.96 -30.46
C LEU A 216 2.53 -32.90 -31.50
N CYS A 217 3.86 -32.91 -31.64
CA CYS A 217 4.51 -33.73 -32.67
C CYS A 217 5.06 -35.06 -32.14
N GLY A 218 5.07 -35.27 -30.83
CA GLY A 218 5.54 -36.51 -30.21
C GLY A 218 7.06 -36.71 -30.21
N HIS A 219 7.85 -35.78 -30.77
CA HIS A 219 9.31 -35.86 -30.76
C HIS A 219 9.86 -35.75 -29.34
N GLN A 220 10.90 -36.55 -29.08
CA GLN A 220 11.57 -36.63 -27.78
C GLN A 220 12.94 -35.95 -27.85
N TRP A 221 13.28 -35.27 -26.76
CA TRP A 221 14.50 -34.50 -26.61
C TRP A 221 15.16 -34.83 -25.27
N VAL A 222 16.47 -34.67 -25.23
CA VAL A 222 17.28 -34.82 -24.03
C VAL A 222 18.02 -33.50 -23.82
N ASP A 223 17.87 -32.94 -22.63
CA ASP A 223 18.51 -31.70 -22.20
C ASP A 223 19.39 -31.99 -20.98
N ASP A 224 20.50 -31.25 -20.85
CA ASP A 224 21.40 -31.30 -19.70
C ASP A 224 20.92 -30.38 -18.55
N GLY A 225 19.81 -29.64 -18.73
CA GLY A 225 19.14 -28.88 -17.67
C GLY A 225 19.85 -27.60 -17.25
N VAL A 226 20.79 -27.13 -18.07
CA VAL A 226 21.55 -25.91 -17.81
C VAL A 226 21.00 -24.81 -18.72
N ALA A 227 20.35 -23.80 -18.12
CA ALA A 227 20.09 -22.55 -18.80
C ALA A 227 21.43 -21.84 -19.00
N THR A 228 22.04 -21.97 -20.18
CA THR A 228 23.17 -21.12 -20.56
C THR A 228 22.61 -19.75 -20.88
N ALA A 229 22.83 -18.77 -20.00
CA ALA A 229 22.66 -17.38 -20.34
C ALA A 229 23.69 -17.04 -21.43
N GLU A 230 23.21 -16.77 -22.65
CA GLU A 230 24.01 -16.16 -23.73
C GLU A 230 23.87 -14.64 -23.69
#